data_AF-A0A2V9BD31-F1
#
_entry.id   AF-A0A2V9BD31-F1
#
_cell.length_a   1.000
_cell.length_b   1.000
_cell.length_c   1.000
_cell.angle_alpha   90.00
_cell.angle_beta   90.00
_cell.angle_gamma   90.00
#
_symmetry.space_group_name_H-M   'P 1'
#
loop_
_entity.id
_entity.type
_entity.pdbx_description
1 polymer ?
#
loop_
_entity_poly.entity_id
_entity_poly.type
_entity_poly.pdbx_seq_one_letter_code
_entity_poly.pdbx_strand_id
1 'polypeptide(L)'
;MRITLGVTGGVAAYKAAELTRRLQQDGFTVQVVMTRAAREFVTPLTFAALTGQKVITDLFGDSAGGPANLESAIEHIAVAQRTDLLLVAPATADIIAKFARGIADDFLTTLYLATTAPVVIAPAMNVNMWQHGATQENVEMLRARGAIIVDPDEGYLACGMTGAGRLAGIEAILGAVRQTLQVERDLEGETILVTAGPTCEDLDPVRYLTNRSSGKMGYAVAEAAARRGARVILVSGPVALDPPDGVERILVRTADEMHHSVLEHFSACSIAILAAAVADYRPAERHAVKIKRTRSPLTLSFEATRDILADVARVKG
;
A
#
# COMPACT_ATOMS: atom_id res chain seq x y z
N MET A 1 3.72 2.56 -1.58
CA MET A 1 4.73 3.22 -0.72
C MET A 1 5.12 2.26 0.39
N ARG A 2 6.38 2.30 0.83
CA ARG A 2 6.95 1.43 1.84
C ARG A 2 7.25 2.22 3.12
N ILE A 3 6.64 1.79 4.21
CA ILE A 3 6.88 2.35 5.55
C ILE A 3 7.77 1.38 6.31
N THR A 4 8.85 1.89 6.89
CA THR A 4 9.59 1.14 7.91
C THR A 4 9.04 1.51 9.28
N LEU A 5 8.47 0.54 9.99
CA LEU A 5 7.94 0.71 11.34
C LEU A 5 8.99 0.25 12.37
N GLY A 6 9.59 1.21 13.06
CA GLY A 6 10.43 1.00 14.23
C GLY A 6 9.58 0.81 15.50
N VAL A 7 9.67 -0.36 16.14
CA VAL A 7 9.00 -0.66 17.40
C VAL A 7 10.02 -0.69 18.52
N THR A 8 9.79 0.09 19.58
CA THR A 8 10.73 0.20 20.72
C THR A 8 10.13 -0.32 22.03
N GLY A 9 10.98 -0.52 23.04
CA GLY A 9 10.66 -1.25 24.28
C GLY A 9 9.84 -0.47 25.29
N GLY A 10 8.54 -0.34 25.06
CA GLY A 10 7.59 0.20 26.04
C GLY A 10 6.28 -0.58 26.07
N VAL A 11 5.50 -0.39 27.13
CA VAL A 11 4.20 -1.07 27.32
C VAL A 11 3.24 -0.85 26.14
N ALA A 12 3.38 0.24 25.39
CA ALA A 12 2.56 0.53 24.22
C ALA A 12 2.96 -0.25 22.95
N ALA A 13 4.00 -1.11 22.99
CA ALA A 13 4.47 -1.85 21.82
C ALA A 13 3.38 -2.74 21.19
N TYR A 14 2.44 -3.27 21.97
CA TYR A 14 1.32 -4.05 21.43
C TYR A 14 0.41 -3.25 20.49
N LYS A 15 0.28 -1.93 20.70
CA LYS A 15 -0.51 -1.05 19.82
C LYS A 15 0.11 -0.93 18.43
N ALA A 16 1.41 -1.17 18.29
CA ALA A 16 2.07 -1.15 16.99
C ALA A 16 1.57 -2.27 16.06
N ALA A 17 1.04 -3.37 16.61
CA ALA A 17 0.43 -4.43 15.81
C ALA A 17 -0.86 -3.94 15.12
N GLU A 18 -1.72 -3.23 15.85
CA GLU A 18 -2.92 -2.62 15.26
C GLU A 18 -2.57 -1.53 14.25
N LEU A 19 -1.58 -0.69 14.57
CA LEU A 19 -1.05 0.32 13.65
C LEU A 19 -0.55 -0.31 12.35
N THR A 20 0.17 -1.44 12.43
CA THR A 20 0.64 -2.20 11.26
C THR A 20 -0.53 -2.60 10.37
N ARG A 21 -1.58 -3.18 10.95
CA ARG A 21 -2.78 -3.59 10.20
C ARG A 21 -3.46 -2.41 9.51
N ARG A 22 -3.58 -1.27 10.19
CA ARG A 22 -4.19 -0.06 9.62
C ARG A 22 -3.36 0.53 8.48
N LEU A 23 -2.04 0.56 8.61
CA LEU A 23 -1.14 0.98 7.54
C LEU A 23 -1.28 0.08 6.30
N GLN A 24 -1.41 -1.24 6.47
CA GLN A 24 -1.66 -2.15 5.35
C GLN A 24 -3.02 -1.94 4.70
N GLN A 25 -4.07 -1.64 5.49
CA GLN A 25 -5.39 -1.29 4.96
C GLN A 25 -5.37 0.00 4.14
N ASP A 26 -4.49 0.95 4.49
CA ASP A 26 -4.24 2.16 3.70
C ASP A 26 -3.37 1.90 2.46
N GLY A 27 -3.02 0.65 2.15
CA GLY A 27 -2.24 0.25 0.98
C GLY A 27 -0.72 0.44 1.13
N PHE A 28 -0.21 0.66 2.34
CA PHE A 28 1.23 0.73 2.58
C PHE A 28 1.85 -0.67 2.76
N THR A 29 3.00 -0.89 2.14
CA THR A 29 3.85 -2.02 2.48
C THR A 29 4.62 -1.72 3.76
N VAL A 30 4.51 -2.54 4.79
CA VAL A 30 5.15 -2.29 6.10
C VAL A 30 6.32 -3.24 6.34
N GLN A 31 7.53 -2.70 6.50
CA GLN A 31 8.71 -3.41 6.97
C GLN A 31 8.91 -3.11 8.47
N VAL A 32 8.82 -4.12 9.33
CA VAL A 32 8.97 -3.91 10.78
C VAL A 32 10.43 -4.11 11.20
N VAL A 33 10.92 -3.17 12.02
CA VAL A 33 12.21 -3.24 12.71
C VAL A 33 11.92 -3.15 14.21
N MET A 34 12.40 -4.11 15.00
CA MET A 34 12.18 -4.12 16.44
C MET A 34 13.50 -3.95 17.18
N THR A 35 13.53 -3.09 18.18
CA THR A 35 14.67 -3.05 19.10
C THR A 35 14.65 -4.29 20.00
N ARG A 36 15.80 -4.63 20.61
CA ARG A 36 15.87 -5.74 21.57
C ARG A 36 14.81 -5.61 22.67
N ALA A 37 14.63 -4.41 23.23
CA ALA A 37 13.67 -4.17 24.31
C ALA A 37 12.20 -4.31 23.86
N ALA A 38 11.87 -4.05 22.58
CA ALA A 38 10.52 -4.26 22.07
C ALA A 38 10.11 -5.74 22.08
N ARG A 39 11.08 -6.65 21.86
CA ARG A 39 10.86 -8.10 21.84
C ARG A 39 10.41 -8.67 23.18
N GLU A 40 10.66 -7.96 24.28
CA GLU A 40 10.20 -8.34 25.63
C GLU A 40 8.70 -8.06 25.83
N PHE A 41 8.09 -7.18 25.02
CA PHE A 41 6.67 -6.82 25.11
C PHE A 41 5.82 -7.52 24.06
N VAL A 42 6.33 -7.66 22.83
CA VAL A 42 5.63 -8.29 21.71
C VAL A 42 6.65 -9.08 20.90
N THR A 43 6.30 -10.30 20.49
CA THR A 43 7.22 -11.14 19.73
C THR A 43 7.25 -10.71 18.25
N PRO A 44 8.40 -10.86 17.56
CA PRO A 44 8.49 -10.60 16.12
C PRO A 44 7.48 -11.40 15.28
N LEU A 45 7.08 -12.58 15.74
CA LEU A 45 6.13 -13.46 15.03
C LEU A 45 4.78 -12.76 14.77
N THR A 46 4.30 -11.93 15.70
CA THR A 46 3.05 -11.16 15.53
C THR A 46 3.13 -10.27 14.29
N PHE A 47 4.22 -9.53 14.14
CA PHE A 47 4.40 -8.62 13.01
C PHE A 47 4.66 -9.37 11.71
N ALA A 48 5.45 -10.46 11.75
CA ALA A 48 5.69 -11.29 10.56
C ALA A 48 4.38 -11.88 10.01
N ALA A 49 3.48 -12.31 10.89
CA ALA A 49 2.17 -12.84 10.50
C ALA A 49 1.25 -11.76 9.89
N LEU A 50 1.31 -10.52 10.39
CA LEU A 50 0.51 -9.41 9.85
C LEU A 50 1.05 -8.90 8.51
N THR A 51 2.37 -8.72 8.41
CA THR A 51 3.00 -8.13 7.22
C THR A 51 3.28 -9.12 6.11
N GLY A 52 3.38 -10.41 6.43
CA GLY A 52 3.93 -11.43 5.52
C GLY A 52 5.40 -11.20 5.19
N GLN A 53 6.12 -10.38 5.97
CA GLN A 53 7.52 -10.02 5.76
C GLN A 53 8.39 -10.44 6.95
N LYS A 54 9.69 -10.62 6.72
CA LYS A 54 10.70 -10.77 7.79
C LYS A 54 10.64 -9.55 8.71
N VAL A 55 10.70 -9.79 10.02
CA VAL A 55 10.87 -8.72 11.01
C VAL A 55 12.34 -8.61 11.36
N ILE A 56 12.90 -7.42 11.21
CA ILE A 56 14.33 -7.19 11.43
C ILE A 56 14.55 -6.87 12.91
N THR A 57 15.47 -7.59 13.55
CA THR A 57 15.67 -7.49 15.01
C THR A 57 17.10 -7.18 15.42
N ASP A 58 18.08 -7.42 14.55
CA ASP A 58 19.50 -7.34 14.90
C ASP A 58 20.30 -6.79 13.71
N LEU A 59 21.39 -6.06 13.98
CA LEU A 59 22.17 -5.35 12.95
C LEU A 59 22.99 -6.29 12.04
N PHE A 60 23.49 -7.39 12.60
CA PHE A 60 24.41 -8.32 11.92
C PHE A 60 23.81 -9.72 11.70
N GLY A 61 22.59 -9.94 12.16
CA GLY A 61 21.98 -11.26 12.22
C GLY A 61 21.14 -11.56 10.98
N ASP A 62 21.34 -12.75 10.40
CA ASP A 62 20.32 -13.36 9.58
C ASP A 62 19.35 -14.14 10.48
N SER A 63 18.04 -14.10 10.21
CA SER A 63 16.99 -14.63 11.12
C SER A 63 17.08 -16.16 11.36
N ALA A 64 17.98 -16.86 10.66
CA ALA A 64 18.25 -18.28 10.81
C ALA A 64 19.53 -18.62 11.61
N GLY A 65 20.20 -17.63 12.24
CA GLY A 65 21.41 -17.87 13.03
C GLY A 65 22.66 -18.15 12.20
N GLY A 66 22.65 -17.78 10.91
CA GLY A 66 23.83 -17.85 10.04
C GLY A 66 24.88 -16.79 10.40
N PRO A 67 26.16 -17.01 10.06
CA PRO A 67 27.21 -16.02 10.28
C PRO A 67 26.92 -14.74 9.50
N ALA A 68 27.30 -13.59 10.07
CA ALA A 68 27.22 -12.30 9.39
C ALA A 68 27.93 -12.38 8.03
N ASN A 69 27.23 -11.97 6.98
CA ASN A 69 27.78 -11.90 5.63
C ASN A 69 27.67 -10.46 5.12
N LEU A 70 28.28 -10.18 3.96
CA LEU A 70 28.30 -8.81 3.41
C LEU A 70 26.88 -8.27 3.13
N GLU A 71 25.94 -9.14 2.77
CA GLU A 71 24.54 -8.77 2.54
C GLU A 71 23.84 -8.36 3.84
N SER A 72 24.02 -9.11 4.94
CA SER A 72 23.45 -8.74 6.25
C SER A 72 24.11 -7.48 6.82
N ALA A 73 25.40 -7.28 6.59
CA ALA A 73 26.12 -6.06 7.01
C ALA A 73 25.61 -4.79 6.31
N ILE A 74 25.03 -4.90 5.10
CA ILE A 74 24.52 -3.77 4.30
C ILE A 74 22.98 -3.69 4.35
N GLU A 75 22.29 -4.63 5.00
CA GLU A 75 20.82 -4.71 5.03
C GLU A 75 20.17 -3.39 5.51
N HIS A 76 20.76 -2.71 6.50
CA HIS A 76 20.27 -1.40 6.99
C HIS A 76 20.31 -0.30 5.92
N ILE A 77 21.35 -0.24 5.08
CA ILE A 77 21.42 0.71 3.96
C ILE A 77 20.37 0.35 2.90
N ALA A 78 20.24 -0.94 2.57
CA ALA A 78 19.28 -1.40 1.58
C ALA A 78 17.83 -1.13 2.01
N VAL A 79 17.53 -1.30 3.31
CA VAL A 79 16.23 -0.93 3.87
C VAL A 79 16.06 0.60 3.84
N ALA A 80 17.06 1.37 4.30
CA ALA A 80 17.02 2.84 4.31
C ALA A 80 16.68 3.44 2.94
N GLN A 81 17.28 2.90 1.86
CA GLN A 81 17.06 3.36 0.48
C GLN A 81 15.68 3.00 -0.07
N ARG A 82 15.01 1.98 0.49
CA ARG A 82 13.68 1.53 0.06
C ARG A 82 12.57 2.11 0.93
N THR A 83 12.90 2.73 2.05
CA THR A 83 11.95 3.35 2.97
C THR A 83 11.46 4.67 2.37
N ASP A 84 10.15 4.80 2.17
CA ASP A 84 9.52 6.08 1.79
C ASP A 84 9.19 6.95 3.02
N LEU A 85 9.03 6.31 4.19
CA LEU A 85 8.83 6.95 5.49
C LEU A 85 9.32 6.04 6.63
N LEU A 86 10.10 6.60 7.56
CA LEU A 86 10.43 5.92 8.82
C LEU A 86 9.44 6.35 9.91
N LEU A 87 8.62 5.41 10.39
CA LEU A 87 7.71 5.62 11.50
C LEU A 87 8.24 4.89 12.74
N VAL A 88 8.41 5.59 13.87
CA VAL A 88 8.81 4.97 15.14
C VAL A 88 7.67 5.08 16.15
N ALA A 89 7.02 3.95 16.45
CA ALA A 89 5.83 3.90 17.29
C ALA A 89 5.71 2.54 18.03
N PRO A 90 5.72 2.53 19.38
CA PRO A 90 6.07 3.65 20.24
C PRO A 90 7.55 4.01 20.12
N ALA A 91 7.87 5.28 20.35
CA ALA A 91 9.23 5.76 20.58
C ALA A 91 9.45 6.02 22.09
N THR A 92 10.33 5.24 22.71
CA THR A 92 10.74 5.44 24.10
C THR A 92 11.66 6.65 24.27
N ALA A 93 11.86 7.12 25.51
CA ALA A 93 12.84 8.16 25.79
C ALA A 93 14.27 7.76 25.34
N ASP A 94 14.60 6.47 25.45
CA ASP A 94 15.89 5.92 25.03
C ASP A 94 16.14 6.09 23.52
N ILE A 95 15.19 5.67 22.68
CA ILE A 95 15.36 5.81 21.23
C ILE A 95 15.40 7.29 20.80
N ILE A 96 14.60 8.13 21.45
CA ILE A 96 14.59 9.59 21.21
C ILE A 96 15.96 10.19 21.55
N ALA A 97 16.56 9.81 22.68
CA ALA A 97 17.89 10.25 23.06
C ALA A 97 18.96 9.79 22.06
N LYS A 98 18.92 8.52 21.64
CA LYS A 98 19.84 7.96 20.65
C LYS A 98 19.75 8.67 19.31
N PHE A 99 18.53 8.89 18.80
CA PHE A 99 18.30 9.62 17.55
C PHE A 99 18.78 11.08 17.65
N ALA A 100 18.49 11.77 18.75
CA ALA A 100 18.91 13.15 18.95
C ALA A 100 20.44 13.28 19.00
N ARG A 101 21.14 12.28 19.56
CA ARG A 101 22.60 12.27 19.71
C ARG A 101 23.35 11.54 18.60
N GLY A 102 22.66 10.95 17.63
CA GLY A 102 23.27 10.21 16.53
C GLY A 102 24.00 8.95 16.98
N ILE A 103 23.49 8.27 18.01
CA ILE A 103 23.97 6.96 18.43
C ILE A 103 23.39 5.93 17.47
N ALA A 104 24.24 5.10 16.85
CA ALA A 104 23.87 4.03 15.93
C ALA A 104 24.43 2.68 16.40
N ASP A 105 23.82 2.13 17.45
CA ASP A 105 24.27 0.92 18.14
C ASP A 105 23.37 -0.31 17.90
N ASP A 106 22.26 -0.14 17.18
CA ASP A 106 21.37 -1.22 16.73
C ASP A 106 20.85 -0.97 15.30
N PHE A 107 20.06 -1.91 14.76
CA PHE A 107 19.56 -1.80 13.38
C PHE A 107 18.71 -0.54 13.18
N LEU A 108 17.80 -0.24 14.12
CA LEU A 108 16.85 0.89 13.99
C LEU A 108 17.58 2.23 14.01
N THR A 109 18.52 2.39 14.94
CA THR A 109 19.33 3.61 15.09
C THR A 109 20.30 3.81 13.94
N THR A 110 20.92 2.74 13.44
CA THR A 110 21.78 2.79 12.25
C THR A 110 20.96 3.12 10.99
N LEU A 111 19.78 2.51 10.83
CA LEU A 111 18.83 2.83 9.76
C LEU A 111 18.41 4.30 9.80
N TYR A 112 18.09 4.84 10.98
CA TYR A 112 17.69 6.23 11.17
C TYR A 112 18.76 7.22 10.69
N LEU A 113 20.04 6.95 10.95
CA LEU A 113 21.12 7.81 10.43
C LEU A 113 21.33 7.67 8.92
N ALA A 114 21.00 6.51 8.35
CA ALA A 114 21.22 6.23 6.93
C ALA A 114 20.06 6.69 6.03
N THR A 115 18.84 6.80 6.56
CA THR A 115 17.66 7.12 5.76
C THR A 115 17.59 8.59 5.38
N THR A 116 17.20 8.86 4.14
CA THR A 116 16.84 10.20 3.65
C THR A 116 15.33 10.41 3.64
N ALA A 117 14.55 9.39 4.03
CA ALA A 117 13.11 9.47 4.11
C ALA A 117 12.68 10.39 5.26
N PRO A 118 11.49 11.03 5.16
CA PRO A 118 10.92 11.71 6.31
C PRO A 118 10.74 10.75 7.50
N VAL A 119 10.83 11.30 8.72
CA VAL A 119 10.77 10.53 9.96
C VAL A 119 9.60 11.02 10.81
N VAL A 120 8.70 10.12 11.16
CA VAL A 120 7.59 10.36 12.11
C VAL A 120 7.88 9.58 13.39
N ILE A 121 7.80 10.25 14.53
CA ILE A 121 8.10 9.69 15.85
C ILE A 121 6.86 9.87 16.73
N ALA A 122 6.35 8.78 17.28
CA ALA A 122 5.21 8.78 18.20
C ALA A 122 5.69 8.38 19.62
N PRO A 123 6.02 9.34 20.50
CA PRO A 123 6.56 9.05 21.82
C PRO A 123 5.57 8.31 22.72
N ALA A 124 6.08 7.44 23.59
CA ALA A 124 5.30 6.84 24.66
C ALA A 124 6.18 6.52 25.87
N MET A 125 5.87 7.13 27.02
CA MET A 125 6.63 7.00 28.27
C MET A 125 5.83 7.49 29.48
N ASN A 126 6.38 7.32 30.68
CA ASN A 126 5.83 7.93 31.88
C ASN A 126 5.83 9.48 31.78
N VAL A 127 4.87 10.15 32.42
CA VAL A 127 4.73 11.61 32.40
C VAL A 127 5.98 12.36 32.86
N ASN A 128 6.66 11.88 33.91
CA ASN A 128 7.88 12.51 34.39
C ASN A 128 9.03 12.32 33.40
N MET A 129 9.08 11.17 32.71
CA MET A 129 10.07 10.96 31.64
C MET A 129 9.80 11.88 30.45
N TRP A 130 8.54 12.10 30.10
CA TRP A 130 8.15 13.02 29.04
C TRP A 130 8.52 14.45 29.39
N GLN A 131 8.14 14.91 30.58
CA GLN A 131 8.39 16.27 31.06
C GLN A 131 9.86 16.54 31.46
N HIS A 132 10.70 15.51 31.51
CA HIS A 132 12.10 15.66 31.86
C HIS A 132 12.82 16.55 30.84
N GLY A 133 13.62 17.52 31.32
CA GLY A 133 14.32 18.50 30.47
C GLY A 133 15.13 17.86 29.35
N ALA A 134 15.89 16.79 29.67
CA ALA A 134 16.65 16.05 28.65
C ALA A 134 15.78 15.45 27.53
N THR A 135 14.58 14.94 27.85
CA THR A 135 13.66 14.40 26.84
C THR A 135 13.12 15.51 25.96
N GLN A 136 12.68 16.63 26.56
CA GLN A 136 12.17 17.77 25.82
C GLN A 136 13.24 18.39 24.92
N GLU A 137 14.48 18.55 25.40
CA GLU A 137 15.62 18.99 24.58
C GLU A 137 15.88 18.07 23.38
N ASN A 138 15.79 16.76 23.58
CA ASN A 138 15.96 15.79 22.49
C ASN A 138 14.82 15.86 21.48
N VAL A 139 13.58 16.00 21.94
CA VAL A 139 12.39 16.17 21.09
C VAL A 139 12.51 17.43 20.23
N GLU A 140 12.85 18.57 20.84
CA GLU A 140 13.04 19.83 20.11
C GLU A 140 14.20 19.76 19.11
N MET A 141 15.30 19.09 19.48
CA MET A 141 16.40 18.85 18.55
C MET A 141 15.98 18.02 17.34
N LEU A 142 15.14 16.99 17.53
CA LEU A 142 14.62 16.17 16.45
C LEU A 142 13.64 16.97 15.56
N ARG A 143 12.77 17.78 16.16
CA ARG A 143 11.90 18.72 15.42
C ARG A 143 12.71 19.67 14.54
N ALA A 144 13.75 20.27 15.10
CA ALA A 144 14.65 21.18 14.37
C ALA A 144 15.39 20.48 13.21
N ARG A 145 15.59 19.16 13.28
CA ARG A 145 16.17 18.33 12.21
C ARG A 145 15.14 17.82 11.20
N GLY A 146 13.87 18.21 11.33
CA GLY A 146 12.80 17.85 10.39
C GLY A 146 12.04 16.57 10.76
N ALA A 147 12.28 15.97 11.93
CA ALA A 147 11.44 14.87 12.41
C ALA A 147 10.07 15.39 12.85
N ILE A 148 9.03 14.64 12.50
CA ILE A 148 7.65 14.96 12.83
C ILE A 148 7.29 14.23 14.11
N ILE A 149 7.05 14.97 15.18
CA ILE A 149 6.72 14.42 16.50
C ILE A 149 5.21 14.42 16.67
N VAL A 150 4.61 13.25 16.83
CA VAL A 150 3.19 13.09 17.20
C VAL A 150 3.12 13.10 18.72
N ASP A 151 2.76 14.24 19.31
CA ASP A 151 2.75 14.41 20.76
C ASP A 151 1.90 13.34 21.48
N PRO A 152 2.32 12.86 22.66
CA PRO A 152 1.60 11.83 23.39
C PRO A 152 0.27 12.35 23.92
N ASP A 153 -0.72 11.44 23.98
CA ASP A 153 -2.00 11.71 24.62
C ASP A 153 -1.83 11.92 26.13
N GLU A 154 -2.76 12.69 26.71
CA GLU A 154 -2.99 12.73 28.14
C GLU A 154 -3.92 11.61 28.60
N GLY A 155 -3.62 11.00 29.75
CA GLY A 155 -4.52 10.04 30.37
C GLY A 155 -3.87 9.22 31.46
N TYR A 156 -4.59 8.20 31.94
CA TYR A 156 -4.08 7.25 32.92
C TYR A 156 -3.00 6.36 32.30
N LEU A 157 -1.83 6.32 32.92
CA LEU A 157 -0.65 5.59 32.47
C LEU A 157 -0.52 4.27 33.24
N ALA A 158 0.17 3.29 32.67
CA ALA A 158 0.36 1.97 33.28
C ALA A 158 1.03 2.00 34.67
N CYS A 159 1.74 3.08 34.99
CA CYS A 159 2.38 3.32 36.28
C CYS A 159 1.44 3.91 37.35
N GLY A 160 0.17 4.18 37.03
CA GLY A 160 -0.82 4.73 37.95
C GLY A 160 -0.93 6.26 37.97
N MET A 161 -0.10 6.97 37.21
CA MET A 161 -0.15 8.43 37.08
C MET A 161 -1.10 8.88 35.96
N THR A 162 -1.63 10.10 36.06
CA THR A 162 -2.41 10.75 34.98
C THR A 162 -1.61 11.92 34.42
N GLY A 163 -1.47 12.01 33.10
CA GLY A 163 -0.79 13.11 32.42
C GLY A 163 -0.37 12.76 31.00
N ALA A 164 0.31 13.69 30.33
CA ALA A 164 0.87 13.47 28.99
C ALA A 164 1.96 12.40 29.02
N GLY A 165 1.95 11.47 28.04
CA GLY A 165 2.95 10.42 27.92
C GLY A 165 2.42 9.11 27.35
N ARG A 166 1.09 8.97 27.25
CA ARG A 166 0.47 7.83 26.59
C ARG A 166 0.71 7.91 25.09
N LEU A 167 1.00 6.79 24.43
CA LEU A 167 1.09 6.77 22.97
C LEU A 167 -0.17 7.41 22.36
N ALA A 168 0.04 8.34 21.44
CA ALA A 168 -1.02 9.02 20.70
C ALA A 168 -2.02 8.02 20.10
N GLY A 169 -3.26 8.46 19.91
CA GLY A 169 -4.27 7.67 19.21
C GLY A 169 -3.79 7.20 17.83
N ILE A 170 -4.16 5.98 17.43
CA ILE A 170 -3.72 5.39 16.15
C ILE A 170 -4.09 6.30 14.96
N GLU A 171 -5.28 6.91 14.97
CA GLU A 171 -5.70 7.83 13.92
C GLU A 171 -4.85 9.10 13.84
N ALA A 172 -4.34 9.61 14.97
CA ALA A 172 -3.43 10.77 14.96
C ALA A 172 -2.09 10.39 14.32
N ILE A 173 -1.57 9.20 14.63
CA ILE A 173 -0.33 8.69 14.03
C ILE A 173 -0.52 8.45 12.53
N LEU A 174 -1.62 7.81 12.12
CA LEU A 174 -1.96 7.59 10.70
C LEU A 174 -2.14 8.92 9.97
N GLY A 175 -2.77 9.91 10.60
CA GLY A 175 -2.92 11.27 10.06
C GLY A 175 -1.56 11.91 9.77
N ALA A 176 -0.62 11.83 10.72
CA ALA A 176 0.75 12.32 10.51
C ALA A 176 1.46 11.59 9.38
N VAL A 177 1.34 10.26 9.30
CA VAL A 177 1.90 9.45 8.20
C VAL A 177 1.35 9.92 6.84
N ARG A 178 0.03 10.03 6.71
CA ARG A 178 -0.64 10.43 5.46
C ARG A 178 -0.25 11.85 5.05
N GLN A 179 -0.24 12.79 6.00
CA GLN A 179 0.17 14.17 5.75
C GLN A 179 1.63 14.24 5.27
N THR A 180 2.52 13.48 5.91
CA THR A 180 3.95 13.46 5.57
C THR A 180 4.21 12.90 4.18
N LEU A 181 3.52 11.81 3.85
CA LEU A 181 3.62 11.16 2.54
C LEU A 181 2.76 11.82 1.46
N GLN A 182 2.05 12.91 1.80
CA GLN A 182 1.10 13.58 0.91
C GLN A 182 0.08 12.62 0.29
N VAL A 183 -0.39 11.64 1.09
CA VAL A 183 -1.45 10.73 0.66
C VAL A 183 -2.79 11.46 0.77
N GLU A 184 -3.24 11.99 -0.37
CA GLU A 184 -4.57 12.58 -0.51
C GLU A 184 -5.63 11.45 -0.47
N ARG A 185 -6.64 11.58 0.42
CA ARG A 185 -7.84 10.74 0.41
C ARG A 185 -9.06 11.49 -0.09
N ASP A 186 -8.84 12.31 -1.10
CA ASP A 186 -9.84 13.23 -1.65
C ASP A 186 -10.90 12.55 -2.53
N LEU A 187 -10.77 11.24 -2.77
CA LEU A 187 -11.78 10.43 -3.43
C LEU A 187 -12.57 9.55 -2.46
N GLU A 188 -12.48 9.80 -1.15
CA GLU A 188 -13.26 9.08 -0.15
C GLU A 188 -14.77 9.35 -0.33
N GLY A 189 -15.56 8.28 -0.39
CA GLY A 189 -16.99 8.34 -0.70
C GLY A 189 -17.32 8.25 -2.19
N GLU A 190 -16.33 8.40 -3.07
CA GLU A 190 -16.52 8.24 -4.52
C GLU A 190 -16.52 6.76 -4.93
N THR A 191 -17.31 6.43 -5.96
CA THR A 191 -17.28 5.12 -6.60
C THR A 191 -16.78 5.27 -8.02
N ILE A 192 -15.62 4.69 -8.34
CA ILE A 192 -14.95 4.87 -9.63
C ILE A 192 -15.00 3.56 -10.42
N LEU A 193 -15.60 3.62 -11.60
CA LEU A 193 -15.63 2.53 -12.57
C LEU A 193 -14.44 2.69 -13.54
N VAL A 194 -13.60 1.67 -13.66
CA VAL A 194 -12.44 1.66 -14.56
C VAL A 194 -12.53 0.46 -15.47
N THR A 195 -12.40 0.64 -16.79
CA THR A 195 -12.21 -0.48 -17.72
C THR A 195 -10.72 -0.64 -18.04
N ALA A 196 -10.21 -1.86 -18.12
CA ALA A 196 -8.82 -2.12 -18.48
C ALA A 196 -8.63 -3.37 -19.35
N GLY A 197 -7.48 -3.46 -20.03
CA GLY A 197 -7.10 -4.63 -20.82
C GLY A 197 -7.65 -4.62 -22.26
N PRO A 198 -7.33 -5.67 -23.03
CA PRO A 198 -7.86 -5.88 -24.38
C PRO A 198 -9.24 -6.57 -24.32
N THR A 199 -10.01 -6.60 -25.41
CA THR A 199 -11.08 -7.60 -25.60
C THR A 199 -10.65 -8.67 -26.60
N CYS A 200 -11.26 -9.84 -26.53
CA CYS A 200 -11.00 -10.99 -27.38
C CYS A 200 -12.29 -11.45 -28.06
N GLU A 201 -12.37 -11.23 -29.37
CA GLU A 201 -13.52 -11.63 -30.19
C GLU A 201 -13.25 -12.99 -30.84
N ASP A 202 -13.93 -14.03 -30.37
CA ASP A 202 -13.68 -15.41 -30.80
C ASP A 202 -14.15 -15.66 -32.24
N LEU A 203 -13.23 -16.18 -33.07
CA LEU A 203 -13.54 -16.68 -34.42
C LEU A 203 -14.07 -18.11 -34.36
N ASP A 204 -13.39 -18.92 -33.56
CA ASP A 204 -13.67 -20.33 -33.28
C ASP A 204 -13.19 -20.64 -31.84
N PRO A 205 -13.37 -21.86 -31.29
CA PRO A 205 -12.95 -22.17 -29.92
C PRO A 205 -11.43 -22.11 -29.68
N VAL A 206 -10.62 -21.87 -30.71
CA VAL A 206 -9.15 -21.91 -30.66
C VAL A 206 -8.54 -20.55 -30.99
N ARG A 207 -9.21 -19.73 -31.79
CA ARG A 207 -8.67 -18.48 -32.34
C ARG A 207 -9.62 -17.32 -32.06
N TYR A 208 -9.03 -16.18 -31.78
CA TYR A 208 -9.74 -14.93 -31.52
C TYR A 208 -8.98 -13.75 -32.10
N LEU A 209 -9.71 -12.67 -32.37
CA LEU A 209 -9.17 -11.35 -32.69
C LEU A 209 -8.99 -10.57 -31.38
N THR A 210 -7.84 -9.94 -31.19
CA THR A 210 -7.58 -9.07 -30.05
C THR A 210 -6.60 -7.96 -30.41
N ASN A 211 -6.42 -7.01 -29.50
CA ASN A 211 -5.37 -6.00 -29.58
C ASN A 211 -4.25 -6.30 -28.57
N ARG A 212 -3.20 -5.47 -28.59
CA ARG A 212 -1.98 -5.67 -27.79
C ARG A 212 -2.01 -4.95 -26.43
N SER A 213 -3.18 -4.55 -25.96
CA SER A 213 -3.27 -3.84 -24.68
C SER A 213 -2.75 -4.72 -23.54
N SER A 214 -1.87 -4.14 -22.74
CA SER A 214 -1.33 -4.80 -21.55
C SER A 214 -2.22 -4.61 -20.32
N GLY A 215 -3.22 -3.72 -20.39
CA GLY A 215 -4.07 -3.32 -19.25
C GLY A 215 -3.38 -2.46 -18.19
N LYS A 216 -2.05 -2.29 -18.24
CA LYS A 216 -1.26 -1.60 -17.21
C LYS A 216 -1.78 -0.20 -16.88
N MET A 217 -2.20 0.56 -17.89
CA MET A 217 -2.72 1.92 -17.69
C MET A 217 -4.00 1.93 -16.84
N GLY A 218 -5.01 1.13 -17.20
CA GLY A 218 -6.26 1.05 -16.44
C GLY A 218 -6.04 0.50 -15.03
N TYR A 219 -5.15 -0.48 -14.87
CA TYR A 219 -4.77 -1.01 -13.55
C TYR A 219 -4.08 0.05 -12.67
N ALA A 220 -3.15 0.83 -13.23
CA ALA A 220 -2.49 1.89 -12.48
C ALA A 220 -3.46 3.00 -12.04
N VAL A 221 -4.44 3.34 -12.90
CA VAL A 221 -5.50 4.28 -12.54
C VAL A 221 -6.39 3.72 -11.42
N ALA A 222 -6.79 2.45 -11.52
CA ALA A 222 -7.60 1.78 -10.49
C ALA A 222 -6.87 1.76 -9.13
N GLU A 223 -5.57 1.42 -9.13
CA GLU A 223 -4.75 1.44 -7.93
C GLU A 223 -4.62 2.86 -7.34
N ALA A 224 -4.40 3.88 -8.17
CA ALA A 224 -4.28 5.26 -7.71
C ALA A 224 -5.60 5.78 -7.11
N ALA A 225 -6.74 5.43 -7.71
CA ALA A 225 -8.06 5.77 -7.18
C ALA A 225 -8.33 5.11 -5.83
N ALA A 226 -8.03 3.80 -5.70
CA ALA A 226 -8.20 3.06 -4.45
C ALA A 226 -7.30 3.63 -3.34
N ARG A 227 -6.04 3.96 -3.66
CA ARG A 227 -5.12 4.61 -2.72
C ARG A 227 -5.61 5.97 -2.22
N ARG A 228 -6.39 6.68 -3.03
CA ARG A 228 -7.04 7.96 -2.67
C ARG A 228 -8.40 7.80 -1.99
N GLY A 229 -8.77 6.58 -1.60
CA GLY A 229 -9.95 6.29 -0.79
C GLY A 229 -11.23 5.99 -1.57
N ALA A 230 -11.18 5.91 -2.91
CA ALA A 230 -12.35 5.56 -3.71
C ALA A 230 -12.72 4.08 -3.57
N ARG A 231 -14.02 3.76 -3.68
CA ARG A 231 -14.48 2.40 -4.02
C ARG A 231 -14.26 2.19 -5.51
N VAL A 232 -13.39 1.26 -5.90
CA VAL A 232 -13.04 1.05 -7.31
C VAL A 232 -13.63 -0.26 -7.85
N ILE A 233 -14.34 -0.15 -8.97
CA ILE A 233 -14.85 -1.28 -9.76
C ILE A 233 -14.02 -1.35 -11.05
N LEU A 234 -13.25 -2.42 -11.21
CA LEU A 234 -12.36 -2.64 -12.36
C LEU A 234 -12.93 -3.72 -13.29
N VAL A 235 -13.51 -3.30 -14.42
CA VAL A 235 -13.94 -4.20 -15.49
C VAL A 235 -12.74 -4.51 -16.39
N SER A 236 -12.18 -5.70 -16.23
CA SER A 236 -10.93 -6.10 -16.88
C SER A 236 -11.14 -7.14 -17.97
N GLY A 237 -10.65 -6.80 -19.16
CA GLY A 237 -10.36 -7.76 -20.21
C GLY A 237 -9.23 -8.74 -19.85
N PRO A 238 -8.93 -9.75 -20.69
CA PRO A 238 -7.91 -10.76 -20.42
C PRO A 238 -6.50 -10.18 -20.37
N VAL A 239 -5.95 -10.09 -19.15
CA VAL A 239 -4.56 -9.71 -18.85
C VAL A 239 -3.99 -10.60 -17.74
N ALA A 240 -2.66 -10.71 -17.68
CA ALA A 240 -1.95 -11.44 -16.62
C ALA A 240 -1.58 -10.54 -15.42
N LEU A 241 -2.42 -9.54 -15.10
CA LEU A 241 -2.20 -8.61 -13.99
C LEU A 241 -3.11 -8.97 -12.81
N ASP A 242 -2.52 -9.01 -11.63
CA ASP A 242 -3.24 -9.16 -10.37
C ASP A 242 -4.02 -7.86 -10.05
N PRO A 243 -5.25 -7.97 -9.51
CA PRO A 243 -6.02 -6.79 -9.13
C PRO A 243 -5.28 -6.03 -8.00
N PRO A 244 -5.27 -4.69 -8.04
CA PRO A 244 -4.73 -3.91 -6.93
C PRO A 244 -5.54 -4.14 -5.64
N ASP A 245 -4.89 -3.95 -4.49
CA ASP A 245 -5.55 -4.07 -3.18
C ASP A 245 -6.74 -3.10 -3.08
N GLY A 246 -7.85 -3.58 -2.52
CA GLY A 246 -9.07 -2.78 -2.35
C GLY A 246 -9.88 -2.53 -3.62
N VAL A 247 -9.51 -3.13 -4.76
CA VAL A 247 -10.23 -3.02 -6.04
C VAL A 247 -11.14 -4.22 -6.29
N GLU A 248 -12.42 -3.97 -6.58
CA GLU A 248 -13.40 -4.97 -7.01
C GLU A 248 -13.19 -5.29 -8.50
N ARG A 249 -12.60 -6.43 -8.84
CA ARG A 249 -12.33 -6.81 -10.24
C ARG A 249 -13.43 -7.69 -10.84
N ILE A 250 -13.99 -7.26 -11.96
CA ILE A 250 -14.92 -8.02 -12.80
C ILE A 250 -14.19 -8.44 -14.07
N LEU A 251 -14.16 -9.74 -14.37
CA LEU A 251 -13.50 -10.27 -15.56
C LEU A 251 -14.48 -10.38 -16.72
N VAL A 252 -14.07 -9.84 -17.87
CA VAL A 252 -14.80 -9.93 -19.14
C VAL A 252 -13.83 -10.37 -20.24
N ARG A 253 -14.35 -10.98 -21.30
CA ARG A 253 -13.59 -11.43 -22.45
C ARG A 253 -13.90 -10.62 -23.69
N THR A 254 -15.18 -10.43 -24.00
CA THR A 254 -15.62 -9.78 -25.25
C THR A 254 -15.99 -8.31 -25.04
N ALA A 255 -16.06 -7.55 -26.14
CA ALA A 255 -16.56 -6.17 -26.12
C ALA A 255 -18.02 -6.10 -25.63
N ASP A 256 -18.84 -7.10 -25.94
CA ASP A 256 -20.24 -7.16 -25.53
C ASP A 256 -20.39 -7.44 -24.02
N GLU A 257 -19.57 -8.35 -23.47
CA GLU A 257 -19.50 -8.58 -22.02
C GLU A 257 -19.01 -7.33 -21.27
N MET A 258 -17.98 -6.65 -21.80
CA MET A 258 -17.49 -5.40 -21.23
C MET A 258 -18.56 -4.31 -21.26
N HIS A 259 -19.28 -4.16 -22.38
CA HIS A 259 -20.39 -3.23 -22.53
C HIS A 259 -21.48 -3.46 -21.48
N HIS A 260 -21.91 -4.71 -21.32
CA HIS A 260 -22.93 -5.08 -20.36
C HIS A 260 -22.50 -4.77 -18.92
N SER A 261 -21.29 -5.20 -18.54
CA SER A 261 -20.74 -4.97 -17.20
C SER A 261 -20.58 -3.49 -16.88
N VAL A 262 -20.12 -2.70 -17.85
CA VAL A 262 -20.01 -1.24 -17.70
C VAL A 262 -21.38 -0.62 -17.43
N LEU A 263 -22.39 -0.93 -18.25
CA LEU A 263 -23.73 -0.33 -18.09
C LEU A 263 -24.41 -0.74 -16.78
N GLU A 264 -24.23 -1.99 -16.33
CA GLU A 264 -24.75 -2.48 -15.06
C GLU A 264 -24.21 -1.68 -13.87
N HIS A 265 -22.93 -1.30 -13.90
CA HIS A 265 -22.26 -0.61 -12.79
C HIS A 265 -22.23 0.92 -12.96
N PHE A 266 -22.53 1.42 -14.16
CA PHE A 266 -22.41 2.84 -14.49
C PHE A 266 -23.30 3.72 -13.60
N SER A 267 -24.53 3.30 -13.32
CA SER A 267 -25.46 4.08 -12.49
C SER A 267 -25.03 4.23 -11.02
N ALA A 268 -24.15 3.36 -10.55
CA ALA A 268 -23.63 3.38 -9.17
C ALA A 268 -22.29 4.11 -9.04
N CYS A 269 -21.66 4.50 -10.15
CA CYS A 269 -20.37 5.19 -10.15
C CYS A 269 -20.54 6.71 -10.28
N SER A 270 -19.65 7.46 -9.64
CA SER A 270 -19.54 8.91 -9.79
C SER A 270 -18.57 9.29 -10.91
N ILE A 271 -17.56 8.45 -11.16
CA ILE A 271 -16.55 8.65 -12.21
C ILE A 271 -16.39 7.35 -13.00
N ALA A 272 -16.42 7.45 -14.34
CA ALA A 272 -16.11 6.34 -15.24
C ALA A 272 -14.87 6.65 -16.07
N ILE A 273 -13.88 5.76 -16.03
CA ILE A 273 -12.63 5.85 -16.79
C ILE A 273 -12.56 4.66 -17.75
N LEU A 274 -12.89 4.93 -19.02
CA LEU A 274 -12.95 3.92 -20.07
C LEU A 274 -11.57 3.72 -20.72
N ALA A 275 -10.64 3.13 -19.98
CA ALA A 275 -9.24 2.93 -20.38
C ALA A 275 -8.95 1.57 -21.08
N ALA A 276 -9.96 0.73 -21.31
CA ALA A 276 -9.78 -0.54 -22.00
C ALA A 276 -9.58 -0.32 -23.50
N ALA A 277 -8.80 -1.21 -24.12
CA ALA A 277 -8.73 -1.29 -25.57
C ALA A 277 -9.82 -2.24 -26.04
N VAL A 278 -11.00 -1.70 -26.32
CA VAL A 278 -12.15 -2.45 -26.83
C VAL A 278 -11.96 -2.67 -28.32
N ALA A 279 -12.23 -3.89 -28.81
CA ALA A 279 -12.20 -4.18 -30.24
C ALA A 279 -13.31 -3.41 -30.97
N ASP A 280 -12.98 -2.72 -32.06
CA ASP A 280 -13.95 -1.99 -32.89
C ASP A 280 -14.85 -2.92 -33.72
N TYR A 281 -14.37 -4.14 -33.98
CA TYR A 281 -15.03 -5.13 -34.83
C TYR A 281 -15.01 -6.51 -34.19
N ARG A 282 -16.10 -7.27 -34.41
CA ARG A 282 -16.22 -8.68 -34.05
C ARG A 282 -16.56 -9.53 -35.28
N PRO A 283 -16.24 -10.83 -35.28
CA PRO A 283 -16.65 -11.73 -36.36
C PRO A 283 -18.17 -11.73 -36.53
N ALA A 284 -18.65 -11.59 -37.77
CA ALA A 284 -20.08 -11.62 -38.07
C ALA A 284 -20.70 -13.02 -37.82
N GLU A 285 -19.88 -14.07 -37.93
CA GLU A 285 -20.25 -15.43 -37.57
C GLU A 285 -19.17 -16.02 -36.65
N ARG A 286 -19.59 -16.56 -35.50
CA ARG A 286 -18.72 -17.34 -34.61
C ARG A 286 -18.90 -18.82 -34.91
N HIS A 287 -17.82 -19.51 -35.27
CA HIS A 287 -17.89 -20.93 -35.55
C HIS A 287 -17.82 -21.76 -34.25
N ALA A 288 -18.73 -22.73 -34.09
CA ALA A 288 -18.75 -23.62 -32.92
C ALA A 288 -17.58 -24.63 -32.91
N VAL A 289 -16.90 -24.83 -34.05
CA VAL A 289 -15.78 -25.77 -34.21
C VAL A 289 -14.59 -25.07 -34.84
N LYS A 290 -13.38 -25.57 -34.54
CA LYS A 290 -12.12 -25.06 -35.11
C LYS A 290 -12.22 -25.00 -36.64
N ILE A 291 -11.98 -23.82 -37.21
CA ILE A 291 -11.98 -23.63 -38.66
C ILE A 291 -10.86 -24.50 -39.25
N LYS A 292 -11.25 -25.48 -40.09
CA LYS A 292 -10.34 -26.42 -40.73
C LYS A 292 -9.49 -25.69 -41.77
N ARG A 293 -8.21 -26.04 -41.84
CA ARG A 293 -7.31 -25.52 -42.88
C ARG A 293 -7.70 -26.09 -44.24
N THR A 294 -8.06 -25.21 -45.17
CA THR A 294 -8.34 -25.54 -46.58
C THR A 294 -7.19 -25.11 -47.49
N ARG A 295 -7.22 -25.54 -48.75
CA ARG A 295 -6.26 -25.06 -49.78
C ARG A 295 -6.57 -23.64 -50.27
N SER A 296 -7.84 -23.22 -50.17
CA SER A 296 -8.28 -21.87 -50.53
C SER A 296 -7.99 -20.85 -49.42
N PRO A 297 -7.80 -19.57 -49.75
CA PRO A 297 -7.71 -18.49 -48.77
C PRO A 297 -8.92 -18.44 -47.83
N LEU A 298 -8.69 -18.15 -46.56
CA LEU A 298 -9.74 -17.94 -45.57
C LEU A 298 -10.20 -16.48 -45.65
N THR A 299 -11.50 -16.25 -45.89
CA THR A 299 -12.13 -14.94 -45.81
C THR A 299 -12.99 -14.90 -44.55
N LEU A 300 -12.82 -13.86 -43.74
CA LEU A 300 -13.58 -13.63 -42.52
C LEU A 300 -14.32 -12.29 -42.65
N SER A 301 -15.62 -12.30 -42.35
CA SER A 301 -16.44 -11.09 -42.32
C SER A 301 -16.56 -10.58 -40.89
N PHE A 302 -16.51 -9.27 -40.74
CA PHE A 302 -16.58 -8.59 -39.45
C PHE A 302 -17.70 -7.56 -39.43
N GLU A 303 -18.30 -7.37 -38.27
CA GLU A 303 -19.29 -6.34 -37.99
C GLU A 303 -18.80 -5.45 -36.82
N ALA A 304 -19.29 -4.21 -36.75
CA ALA A 304 -18.89 -3.28 -35.71
C ALA A 304 -19.40 -3.74 -34.33
N THR A 305 -18.58 -3.55 -33.30
CA THR A 305 -19.00 -3.74 -31.90
C THR A 305 -19.81 -2.53 -31.42
N ARG A 306 -20.38 -2.64 -30.21
CA ARG A 306 -21.08 -1.52 -29.57
C ARG A 306 -20.07 -0.51 -29.04
N ASP A 307 -20.34 0.77 -29.27
CA ASP A 307 -19.54 1.85 -28.72
C ASP A 307 -19.96 2.11 -27.26
N ILE A 308 -19.20 1.51 -26.33
CA ILE A 308 -19.40 1.64 -24.88
C ILE A 308 -19.38 3.12 -24.45
N LEU A 309 -18.44 3.91 -24.99
CA LEU A 309 -18.29 5.32 -24.62
C LEU A 309 -19.50 6.14 -25.07
N ALA A 310 -19.97 5.92 -26.30
CA ALA A 310 -21.14 6.61 -26.82
C ALA A 310 -22.44 6.24 -26.08
N ASP A 311 -22.59 4.99 -25.65
CA ASP A 311 -23.75 4.56 -24.88
C ASP A 311 -23.71 5.11 -23.45
N VAL A 312 -22.55 5.07 -22.80
CA VAL A 312 -22.32 5.71 -21.49
C VAL A 312 -22.61 7.21 -21.55
N ALA A 313 -22.13 7.91 -22.58
CA ALA A 313 -22.36 9.34 -22.76
C ALA A 313 -23.84 9.69 -22.96
N ARG A 314 -24.65 8.78 -23.53
CA ARG A 314 -26.10 8.98 -23.68
C ARG A 314 -26.87 8.81 -22.37
N VAL A 315 -26.36 7.98 -21.46
CA VAL A 315 -26.97 7.72 -20.15
C VAL A 315 -26.49 8.73 -19.09
N LYS A 316 -25.40 9.45 -19.37
CA LYS A 316 -24.85 10.50 -18.51
C LYS A 316 -25.79 11.70 -18.43
N GLY A 317 -26.56 11.78 -17.34
CA GLY A 317 -27.36 12.94 -16.92
C GLY A 317 -26.61 13.75 -15.87
#